data_AF-A0A6P6G9E7-F1
#
_entry.id   AF-A0A6P6G9E7-F1
#
_cell.length_a   1.000
_cell.length_b   1.000
_cell.length_c   1.000
_cell.angle_alpha   90.00
_cell.angle_beta   90.00
_cell.angle_gamma   90.00
#
_symmetry.space_group_name_H-M   'P 1'
#
loop_
_entity.id
_entity.type
_entity.pdbx_description
1 polymer ?
#
loop_
_entity_poly.entity_id
_entity_poly.type
_entity_poly.pdbx_seq_one_letter_code
_entity_poly.pdbx_strand_id
1 'polypeptide(L)'
;MESLQSILLSMKKTLEEFHGVVLRLEKIHRDGRQMMRGGSSQPSLKQLKQRVGVKPSLADCLDGLMLLHEMHHFEYLLKSSLVSALSTLILKPNSCDLSALQQLLIDQPNIPKEEVQVIFDIIFAEEIS
;
A
#
# COMPACT_ATOMS: atom_id res chain seq x y z
N MET A 1 -5.22 -10.90 -29.29
CA MET A 1 -5.52 -11.62 -28.03
C MET A 1 -4.28 -11.87 -27.19
N GLU A 2 -3.15 -12.25 -27.79
CA GLU A 2 -1.89 -12.53 -27.07
C GLU A 2 -1.38 -11.35 -26.22
N SER A 3 -1.52 -10.09 -26.67
CA SER A 3 -1.07 -8.94 -25.87
C SER A 3 -1.90 -8.73 -24.60
N LEU A 4 -3.22 -8.93 -24.66
CA LEU A 4 -4.10 -8.79 -23.50
C LEU A 4 -3.84 -9.88 -22.46
N GLN A 5 -3.62 -11.12 -22.92
CA GLN A 5 -3.25 -12.23 -22.05
C GLN A 5 -1.90 -12.00 -21.36
N SER A 6 -0.92 -11.47 -22.10
CA SER A 6 0.38 -11.07 -21.55
C SER A 6 0.24 -9.95 -20.50
N ILE A 7 -0.59 -8.94 -20.77
CA ILE A 7 -0.88 -7.85 -19.82
C ILE A 7 -1.50 -8.40 -18.53
N LEU A 8 -2.51 -9.26 -18.61
CA LEU A 8 -3.15 -9.84 -17.42
C LEU A 8 -2.18 -10.70 -16.61
N LEU A 9 -1.34 -11.48 -17.27
CA LEU A 9 -0.32 -12.28 -16.61
C LEU A 9 0.67 -11.36 -15.87
N SER A 10 1.07 -10.26 -16.50
CA SER A 10 1.91 -9.24 -15.85
C SER A 10 1.20 -8.61 -14.65
N MET A 11 -0.07 -8.23 -14.78
CA MET A 11 -0.86 -7.65 -13.68
C MET A 11 -0.96 -8.60 -12.48
N LYS A 12 -1.20 -9.90 -12.74
CA LYS A 12 -1.24 -10.93 -11.69
C LYS A 12 0.10 -11.03 -10.97
N LYS A 13 1.20 -11.11 -11.72
CA LYS A 13 2.56 -11.16 -11.14
C LYS A 13 2.86 -9.93 -10.30
N THR A 14 2.55 -8.74 -10.80
CA THR A 14 2.73 -7.49 -10.05
C THR A 14 1.90 -7.47 -8.77
N LEU A 15 0.67 -8.00 -8.78
CA LEU A 15 -0.15 -8.11 -7.58
C LEU A 15 0.38 -9.12 -6.56
N GLU A 16 0.97 -10.23 -7.01
CA GLU A 16 1.64 -11.18 -6.13
C GLU A 16 2.84 -10.55 -5.43
N GLU A 17 3.66 -9.80 -6.18
CA GLU A 17 4.79 -9.05 -5.62
C GLU A 17 4.33 -7.98 -4.63
N PHE A 18 3.27 -7.24 -4.96
CA PHE A 18 2.65 -6.24 -4.08
C PHE A 18 2.09 -6.88 -2.81
N HIS A 19 1.39 -8.01 -2.90
CA HIS A 19 0.91 -8.76 -1.75
C HIS A 19 2.06 -9.15 -0.81
N GLY A 20 3.17 -9.60 -1.39
CA GLY A 20 4.39 -9.91 -0.64
C GLY A 20 4.92 -8.70 0.13
N VAL A 21 4.81 -7.48 -0.40
CA VAL A 21 5.15 -6.24 0.33
C VAL A 21 4.19 -6.02 1.50
N VAL A 22 2.88 -6.10 1.26
CA VAL A 22 1.85 -5.92 2.31
C VAL A 22 2.07 -6.90 3.47
N LEU A 23 2.28 -8.19 3.18
CA LEU A 23 2.56 -9.19 4.21
C LEU A 23 3.84 -8.89 5.01
N ARG A 24 4.88 -8.35 4.35
CA ARG A 24 6.10 -7.93 5.03
C ARG A 24 5.86 -6.74 5.97
N LEU A 25 5.02 -5.78 5.59
CA LEU A 25 4.64 -4.67 6.47
C LEU A 25 3.93 -5.18 7.73
N GLU A 26 2.96 -6.07 7.57
CA GLU A 26 2.25 -6.70 8.69
C GLU A 26 3.22 -7.42 9.63
N LYS A 27 4.16 -8.18 9.06
CA LYS A 27 5.18 -8.90 9.81
C LYS A 27 6.07 -7.95 10.61
N ILE A 28 6.60 -6.90 9.97
CA ILE A 28 7.46 -5.90 10.65
C ILE A 28 6.69 -5.25 11.80
N HIS A 29 5.41 -4.92 11.60
CA HIS A 29 4.58 -4.38 12.66
C HIS A 29 4.41 -5.37 13.83
N ARG A 30 4.07 -6.64 13.57
CA ARG A 30 3.95 -7.67 14.60
C ARG A 30 5.25 -7.87 15.38
N ASP A 31 6.35 -8.04 14.68
CA ASP A 31 7.68 -8.25 15.26
C ASP A 31 8.06 -7.04 16.14
N GLY A 32 7.86 -5.82 15.64
CA GLY A 32 8.12 -4.58 16.38
C GLY A 32 7.25 -4.43 17.64
N ARG A 33 5.96 -4.77 17.58
CA ARG A 33 5.07 -4.75 18.76
C ARG A 33 5.46 -5.80 19.79
N GLN A 34 5.89 -6.98 19.35
CA GLN A 34 6.36 -8.04 20.25
C GLN A 34 7.63 -7.60 20.99
N MET A 35 8.57 -6.97 20.29
CA MET A 35 9.77 -6.40 20.91
C MET A 35 9.40 -5.37 21.99
N MET A 36 8.38 -4.53 21.76
CA MET A 36 7.93 -3.51 22.71
C MET A 36 7.19 -4.07 23.95
N ARG A 37 6.46 -5.18 23.81
CA ARG A 37 5.60 -5.74 24.89
C ARG A 37 6.31 -6.66 25.89
N GLY A 38 7.60 -6.92 25.69
CA GLY A 38 8.47 -7.62 26.65
C GLY A 38 8.52 -9.14 26.45
N GLY A 39 9.50 -9.59 25.68
CA GLY A 39 10.11 -10.92 25.78
C GLY A 39 11.48 -10.85 26.48
N SER A 40 12.28 -11.93 26.45
CA SER A 40 13.62 -12.02 27.07
C SER A 40 14.63 -10.93 26.65
N SER A 41 14.28 -10.11 25.66
CA SER A 41 15.04 -8.99 25.10
C SER A 41 14.18 -7.72 25.13
N GLN A 42 13.80 -7.27 26.33
CA GLN A 42 13.13 -5.98 26.51
C GLN A 42 13.99 -4.84 25.95
N PRO A 43 13.44 -3.94 25.12
CA PRO A 43 14.14 -2.74 24.71
C PRO A 43 14.41 -1.89 25.95
N SER A 44 15.64 -1.41 26.06
CA SER A 44 16.04 -0.55 27.18
C SER A 44 15.17 0.72 27.21
N LEU A 45 15.03 1.34 28.39
CA LEU A 45 14.39 2.65 28.54
C LEU A 45 14.97 3.73 27.60
N LYS A 46 16.21 3.57 27.13
CA LYS A 46 16.82 4.43 26.10
C LYS A 46 16.27 4.16 24.70
N GLN A 47 16.06 2.90 24.32
CA GLN A 47 15.47 2.52 23.03
C GLN A 47 14.00 2.90 22.93
N LEU A 48 13.25 2.78 24.04
CA LEU A 48 11.87 3.25 24.12
C LEU A 48 11.75 4.78 23.98
N LYS A 49 12.78 5.51 24.44
CA LYS A 49 12.87 6.98 24.31
C LYS A 49 13.54 7.42 23.01
N GLN A 50 13.99 6.50 22.17
CA GLN A 50 14.62 6.82 20.90
C GLN A 50 13.55 7.42 19.97
N ARG A 51 13.82 8.63 19.49
CA ARG A 51 13.00 9.29 18.49
C ARG A 51 13.59 9.06 17.11
N VAL A 52 12.73 8.91 16.12
CA VAL A 52 13.11 8.87 14.72
C VAL A 52 12.84 10.26 14.14
N GLY A 53 13.89 11.03 13.83
CA GLY A 53 13.73 12.43 13.43
C GLY A 53 13.22 13.33 14.56
N VAL A 54 12.49 14.40 14.22
CA VAL A 54 12.14 15.48 15.15
C VAL A 54 11.09 15.07 16.19
N LYS A 55 10.12 14.22 15.83
CA LYS A 55 8.92 13.98 16.65
C LYS A 55 8.59 12.52 16.98
N PRO A 56 8.52 11.57 16.03
CA PRO A 56 7.89 10.28 16.34
C PRO A 56 8.78 9.40 17.24
N SER A 57 8.15 8.87 18.28
CA SER A 57 8.68 7.74 19.05
C SER A 57 8.58 6.45 18.25
N LEU A 58 9.26 5.40 18.71
CA LEU A 58 9.12 4.07 18.11
C LEU A 58 7.67 3.56 18.12
N ALA A 59 6.87 3.93 19.13
CA ALA A 59 5.46 3.58 19.20
C ALA A 59 4.65 4.29 18.08
N ASP A 60 4.89 5.59 17.88
CA ASP A 60 4.24 6.35 16.81
C ASP A 60 4.60 5.78 15.42
N CYS A 61 5.86 5.37 15.23
CA CYS A 61 6.29 4.72 13.99
C CYS A 61 5.57 3.38 13.76
N LEU A 62 5.35 2.57 14.81
CA LEU A 62 4.63 1.30 14.68
C LEU A 62 3.15 1.52 14.39
N ASP A 63 2.51 2.51 15.00
CA ASP A 63 1.11 2.83 14.70
C ASP A 63 0.96 3.38 13.28
N GLY A 64 1.89 4.22 12.82
CA GLY A 64 1.95 4.66 11.42
C GLY A 64 2.18 3.52 10.42
N LEU A 65 3.04 2.54 10.78
CA LEU A 65 3.26 1.35 9.97
C LEU A 65 1.99 0.48 9.86
N MET A 66 1.19 0.39 10.93
CA MET A 66 -0.10 -0.30 10.89
C MET A 66 -1.06 0.38 9.91
N LEU A 67 -1.16 1.72 9.97
CA LEU A 67 -1.99 2.48 9.05
C LEU A 67 -1.58 2.24 7.58
N LEU A 68 -0.27 2.28 7.30
CA LEU A 68 0.26 1.99 5.95
C LEU A 68 -0.08 0.56 5.50
N HIS A 69 0.06 -0.42 6.40
CA HIS A 69 -0.34 -1.80 6.11
C HIS A 69 -1.83 -1.90 5.78
N GLU A 70 -2.71 -1.29 6.57
CA GLU A 70 -4.16 -1.31 6.34
C GLU A 70 -4.52 -0.69 4.99
N MET A 71 -3.99 0.50 4.69
CA MET A 71 -4.21 1.19 3.42
C MET A 71 -3.82 0.30 2.22
N HIS A 72 -2.60 -0.25 2.24
CA HIS A 72 -2.13 -1.08 1.14
C HIS A 72 -2.79 -2.47 1.09
N HIS A 73 -3.27 -2.99 2.23
CA HIS A 73 -4.05 -4.22 2.26
C HIS A 73 -5.40 -4.04 1.54
N PHE A 74 -6.12 -2.95 1.83
CA PHE A 74 -7.36 -2.64 1.12
C PHE A 74 -7.13 -2.37 -0.37
N GLU A 75 -6.05 -1.68 -0.70
CA GLU A 75 -5.63 -1.47 -2.10
C GLU A 75 -5.36 -2.80 -2.82
N TYR A 76 -4.65 -3.73 -2.17
CA TYR A 76 -4.38 -5.06 -2.71
C TYR A 76 -5.69 -5.84 -2.96
N LEU A 77 -6.63 -5.82 -2.01
CA LEU A 77 -7.91 -6.50 -2.14
C LEU A 77 -8.73 -5.95 -3.31
N LEU A 78 -8.81 -4.62 -3.43
CA LEU A 78 -9.51 -3.96 -4.52
C LEU A 78 -8.91 -4.33 -5.87
N LYS A 79 -7.59 -4.18 -6.03
CA LYS A 79 -6.91 -4.47 -7.30
C LYS A 79 -6.99 -5.96 -7.66
N SER A 80 -6.91 -6.86 -6.68
CA SER A 80 -7.07 -8.31 -6.90
C SER A 80 -8.49 -8.67 -7.33
N SER A 81 -9.50 -8.06 -6.72
CA SER A 81 -10.90 -8.20 -7.14
C SER A 81 -11.07 -7.73 -8.60
N LEU A 82 -10.51 -6.56 -8.94
CA LEU A 82 -10.56 -6.00 -10.28
C LEU A 82 -9.92 -6.93 -11.32
N VAL A 83 -8.70 -7.41 -11.08
CA VAL A 83 -7.99 -8.31 -12.01
C VAL A 83 -8.71 -9.65 -12.16
N SER A 84 -9.37 -10.13 -11.11
CA SER A 84 -10.21 -11.33 -11.17
C SER A 84 -11.46 -11.09 -12.02
N ALA A 85 -12.17 -9.99 -11.79
CA ALA A 85 -13.33 -9.59 -12.58
C ALA A 85 -12.98 -9.39 -14.07
N LEU A 86 -11.84 -8.75 -14.36
CA LEU A 86 -11.30 -8.59 -15.71
C LEU A 86 -11.05 -9.94 -16.40
N SER A 87 -10.47 -10.89 -15.67
CA SER A 87 -10.25 -12.24 -16.19
C SER A 87 -11.58 -12.92 -16.56
N THR A 88 -12.63 -12.71 -15.76
CA THR A 88 -13.99 -13.22 -16.04
C THR A 88 -14.66 -12.49 -17.21
N LEU A 89 -14.55 -11.17 -17.30
CA LEU A 89 -15.14 -10.36 -18.37
C LEU A 89 -14.60 -10.71 -19.75
N ILE A 90 -13.33 -11.11 -19.83
CA ILE A 90 -12.73 -11.56 -21.09
C ILE A 90 -13.34 -12.88 -21.56
N LEU A 91 -13.69 -13.77 -20.63
CA LEU A 91 -14.35 -15.04 -20.94
C LEU A 91 -15.84 -14.85 -21.25
N LYS A 92 -16.49 -13.89 -20.58
CA LYS A 92 -17.91 -13.57 -20.76
C LYS A 92 -18.16 -12.07 -20.60
N PRO A 93 -18.16 -11.30 -21.69
CA PRO A 93 -18.31 -9.85 -21.62
C PRO A 93 -19.72 -9.47 -21.14
N ASN A 94 -19.78 -8.55 -20.17
CA ASN A 94 -20.98 -7.91 -19.68
C ASN A 94 -20.84 -6.39 -19.84
N SER A 95 -21.79 -5.74 -20.50
CA SER A 95 -21.73 -4.30 -20.79
C SER A 95 -21.80 -3.42 -19.54
N CYS A 96 -22.51 -3.89 -18.50
CA CYS A 96 -22.62 -3.17 -17.23
C CYS A 96 -21.26 -3.09 -16.51
N ASP A 97 -20.59 -4.22 -16.36
CA ASP A 97 -19.30 -4.31 -15.66
C ASP A 97 -18.19 -3.56 -16.42
N LEU A 98 -18.23 -3.58 -17.75
CA LEU A 98 -17.30 -2.82 -18.59
C LEU A 98 -17.47 -1.30 -18.38
N SER A 99 -18.72 -0.83 -18.24
CA SER A 99 -19.02 0.58 -18.00
C SER A 99 -18.56 1.01 -16.60
N ALA A 100 -18.77 0.17 -15.59
CA ALA A 100 -18.28 0.42 -14.22
C ALA A 100 -16.75 0.48 -14.16
N LEU A 101 -16.07 -0.39 -14.90
CA LEU A 101 -14.61 -0.38 -15.02
C LEU A 101 -14.10 0.91 -15.66
N GLN A 102 -14.73 1.37 -16.75
CA GLN A 102 -14.38 2.64 -17.39
C GLN A 102 -14.54 3.80 -16.41
N GLN A 103 -15.64 3.84 -15.66
CA GLN A 103 -15.86 4.88 -14.66
C GLN A 103 -14.77 4.87 -13.58
N LEU A 104 -14.42 3.68 -13.08
CA LEU A 104 -13.36 3.55 -12.07
C LEU A 104 -11.98 4.02 -12.57
N LEU A 105 -11.68 3.86 -13.85
CA LEU A 105 -10.44 4.37 -14.47
C LEU A 105 -10.47 5.90 -14.64
N ILE A 106 -11.63 6.48 -14.93
CA ILE A 106 -11.83 7.93 -15.00
C ILE A 106 -11.70 8.57 -13.61
N ASP A 107 -12.25 7.89 -12.59
CA ASP A 107 -12.25 8.37 -11.22
C ASP A 107 -10.89 8.22 -10.51
N GLN A 108 -9.90 7.57 -11.14
CA GLN A 108 -8.53 7.55 -10.61
C GLN A 108 -7.96 8.98 -10.60
N PRO A 109 -7.29 9.40 -9.52
CA PRO A 109 -6.58 10.67 -9.49
C PRO A 109 -5.42 10.58 -10.50
N ASN A 110 -5.64 11.11 -11.69
CA ASN A 110 -4.70 11.08 -12.81
C ASN A 110 -3.69 12.23 -12.66
N ILE A 111 -3.00 12.25 -11.51
CA ILE A 111 -2.14 13.36 -11.09
C ILE A 111 -0.92 13.40 -12.03
N PRO A 112 -0.73 14.49 -12.79
CA PRO A 112 0.46 14.68 -13.61
C PRO A 112 1.73 14.56 -12.77
N LYS A 113 2.80 14.03 -13.36
CA LYS A 113 4.09 13.84 -12.65
C LYS A 113 4.60 15.14 -12.04
N GLU A 114 4.32 16.26 -12.70
CA GLU A 114 4.69 17.61 -12.28
C GLU A 114 3.94 18.05 -11.01
N GLU A 115 2.67 17.65 -10.87
CA GLU A 115 1.85 17.96 -9.69
C GLU A 115 2.20 17.09 -8.49
N VAL A 116 2.73 15.88 -8.73
CA VAL A 116 3.21 15.01 -7.64
C VAL A 116 4.26 15.73 -6.80
N GLN A 117 5.23 16.39 -7.44
CA GLN A 117 6.28 17.14 -6.72
C GLN A 117 5.69 18.27 -5.88
N VAL A 118 4.68 19.00 -6.39
CA VAL A 118 3.99 20.07 -5.66
C VAL A 118 3.27 19.53 -4.43
N ILE A 119 2.64 18.36 -4.53
CA ILE A 119 1.99 17.70 -3.39
C ILE A 119 3.03 17.31 -2.32
N PHE A 120 4.17 16.75 -2.73
CA PHE A 120 5.28 16.47 -1.81
C PHE A 120 5.79 17.75 -1.13
N ASP A 121 6.03 18.81 -1.90
CA ASP A 121 6.54 20.09 -1.37
C ASP A 121 5.57 20.72 -0.35
N ILE A 122 4.25 20.57 -0.54
CA ILE A 122 3.23 21.03 0.43
C ILE A 122 3.24 20.17 1.69
N ILE A 123 3.28 18.84 1.56
CA ILE A 123 3.22 17.91 2.70
C ILE A 123 4.47 18.03 3.58
N PHE A 124 5.63 18.24 2.97
CA PHE A 124 6.93 18.29 3.65
C PHE A 124 7.46 19.72 3.87
N ALA A 125 6.62 20.74 3.66
CA ALA A 125 7.01 22.15 3.79
C ALA A 125 7.62 22.51 5.17
N GLU A 126 7.19 21.84 6.25
CA GLU A 126 7.67 22.07 7.61
C GLU A 126 9.01 21.38 7.94
N GLU A 127 9.53 20.50 7.07
CA GLU A 127 10.81 19.80 7.31
C GLU A 127 12.04 20.61 6.87
N ILE A 128 11.85 21.74 6.19
CA ILE A 128 12.92 22.62 5.65
C ILE A 128 13.15 23.85 6.56
N SER A 129 12.32 24.07 7.58
CA SER A 129 12.38 25.24 8.48
C SER A 129 13.03 24.98 9.83
#